data_AF-A0A415FD93-F1
#
_entry.id   AF-A0A415FD93-F1
#
_cell.length_a   1.000
_cell.length_b   1.000
_cell.length_c   1.000
_cell.angle_alpha   90.00
_cell.angle_beta   90.00
_cell.angle_gamma   90.00
#
_symmetry.space_group_name_H-M   'P 1'
#
loop_
_entity.id
_entity.type
_entity.pdbx_description
1 polymer ?
#
loop_
_entity_poly.entity_id
_entity_poly.type
_entity_poly.pdbx_seq_one_letter_code
_entity_poly.pdbx_strand_id
1 'polypeptide(L)'
;MKIYEIRSILRKRETIIMFKGKGNNDRLLDFFILNQGDGRFLQYTRLRGIAQCDMKENDLERCDFLHSFLPCPIFSQRFVEKMSSILKDVVTFYPIDIYCGDKSKMFFIAKINNYCGDKSKMFFIAKINNYIDLINHENQKL
;
A
#
# COMPACT_ATOMS: atom_id res chain seq x y z
N MET A 1 16.07 21.23 5.73
CA MET A 1 15.06 20.47 4.97
C MET A 1 14.55 19.36 5.87
N LYS A 2 13.27 19.33 6.27
CA LYS A 2 12.73 18.24 7.11
C LYS A 2 12.40 17.05 6.22
N ILE A 3 13.23 16.02 6.29
CA ILE A 3 13.02 14.73 5.61
C ILE A 3 11.80 14.07 6.26
N TYR A 4 10.87 13.54 5.45
CA TYR A 4 9.72 12.83 5.96
C TYR A 4 10.08 11.38 6.24
N GLU A 5 9.87 10.95 7.49
CA GLU A 5 10.08 9.58 7.93
C GLU A 5 8.77 8.78 7.81
N ILE A 6 8.83 7.66 7.08
CA ILE A 6 7.74 6.68 7.03
C ILE A 6 7.74 5.92 8.34
N ARG A 7 6.63 5.95 9.06
CA ARG A 7 6.47 5.13 10.26
C ARG A 7 5.91 3.76 9.88
N SER A 8 6.68 2.69 10.01
CA SER A 8 6.15 1.32 9.90
C SER A 8 6.08 0.66 11.27
N ILE A 9 4.99 -0.03 11.56
CA ILE A 9 4.81 -0.80 12.83
C ILE A 9 4.95 -2.30 12.56
N LEU A 10 5.33 -2.69 11.35
CA LEU A 10 5.44 -4.08 10.94
C LEU A 10 6.67 -4.72 11.61
N ARG A 11 6.48 -5.14 12.87
CA ARG A 11 7.48 -5.82 13.69
C ARG A 11 7.72 -7.26 13.21
N LYS A 12 6.82 -7.82 12.40
CA LYS A 12 6.87 -9.18 11.85
C LYS A 12 6.31 -9.23 10.43
N ARG A 13 6.87 -10.09 9.58
CA ARG A 13 6.47 -10.30 8.17
C ARG A 13 5.03 -10.80 7.99
N GLU A 14 4.39 -11.26 9.06
CA GLU A 14 3.08 -11.91 9.04
C GLU A 14 1.90 -10.92 9.15
N THR A 15 2.15 -9.67 9.51
CA THR A 15 1.12 -8.64 9.59
C THR A 15 0.78 -8.15 8.19
N ILE A 16 -0.21 -8.79 7.57
CA ILE A 16 -0.63 -8.58 6.19
C ILE A 16 -2.09 -8.12 6.15
N ILE A 17 -2.42 -7.19 5.25
CA ILE A 17 -3.78 -6.80 4.93
C ILE A 17 -4.38 -7.78 3.91
N MET A 18 -5.47 -8.45 4.28
CA MET A 18 -6.26 -9.26 3.36
C MET A 18 -7.41 -8.47 2.75
N PHE A 19 -7.57 -8.52 1.44
CA PHE A 19 -8.69 -7.86 0.76
C PHE A 19 -10.00 -8.61 1.01
N LYS A 20 -11.06 -7.86 1.32
CA LYS A 20 -12.40 -8.40 1.55
C LYS A 20 -13.23 -8.39 0.26
N GLY A 21 -13.97 -9.48 0.03
CA GLY A 21 -14.96 -9.62 -1.03
C GLY A 21 -14.66 -10.80 -1.96
N LYS A 22 -15.68 -11.62 -2.20
CA LYS A 22 -15.58 -12.85 -3.02
C LYS A 22 -15.30 -12.48 -4.48
N GLY A 23 -14.25 -13.05 -5.08
CA GLY A 23 -13.84 -12.76 -6.47
C GLY A 23 -13.13 -11.42 -6.69
N ASN A 24 -12.83 -10.66 -5.62
CA ASN A 24 -12.12 -9.39 -5.74
C ASN A 24 -10.62 -9.56 -5.99
N ASN A 25 -10.00 -10.64 -5.51
CA ASN A 25 -8.54 -10.79 -5.62
C ASN A 25 -8.04 -10.81 -7.06
N ASP A 26 -8.71 -11.53 -7.96
CA ASP A 26 -8.33 -11.59 -9.38
C ASP A 26 -8.49 -10.23 -10.05
N ARG A 27 -9.62 -9.54 -9.79
CA ARG A 27 -9.85 -8.18 -10.33
C ARG A 27 -8.86 -7.15 -9.80
N LEU A 28 -8.50 -7.27 -8.52
CA LEU A 28 -7.48 -6.43 -7.89
C LEU A 28 -6.10 -6.73 -8.47
N LEU A 29 -5.76 -8.00 -8.68
CA LEU A 29 -4.53 -8.42 -9.34
C LEU A 29 -4.47 -7.86 -10.78
N ASP A 30 -5.52 -8.07 -11.57
CA ASP A 30 -5.62 -7.61 -12.96
C ASP A 30 -5.42 -6.10 -13.06
N PHE A 31 -6.07 -5.35 -12.16
CA PHE A 31 -6.03 -3.89 -12.18
C PHE A 31 -4.74 -3.32 -11.58
N PHE A 32 -4.39 -3.69 -10.35
CA PHE A 32 -3.28 -3.07 -9.61
C PHE A 32 -1.91 -3.61 -10.02
N ILE A 33 -1.82 -4.87 -10.45
CA ILE A 33 -0.55 -5.56 -10.72
C ILE A 33 -0.35 -5.85 -12.21
N LEU A 34 -1.37 -6.38 -12.88
CA LEU A 34 -1.22 -6.81 -14.28
C LEU A 34 -1.44 -5.67 -15.28
N ASN A 35 -2.09 -4.57 -14.87
CA ASN A 35 -2.54 -3.49 -15.76
C ASN A 35 -3.46 -3.99 -16.89
N GLN A 36 -4.24 -5.04 -16.63
CA GLN A 36 -5.20 -5.64 -17.57
C GLN A 36 -6.65 -5.24 -17.26
N GLY A 37 -6.93 -4.75 -16.05
CA GLY A 37 -8.26 -4.29 -15.64
C GLY A 37 -8.54 -2.83 -15.98
N ASP A 38 -9.82 -2.48 -16.18
CA ASP A 38 -10.29 -1.12 -16.47
C ASP A 38 -10.56 -0.26 -15.21
N GLY A 39 -10.54 -0.86 -14.02
CA GLY A 39 -10.76 -0.17 -12.76
C GLY A 39 -12.20 0.30 -12.51
N ARG A 40 -13.18 0.02 -13.38
CA ARG A 40 -14.56 0.53 -13.24
C ARG A 40 -15.22 0.13 -11.92
N PHE A 41 -14.84 -1.01 -11.36
CA PHE A 41 -15.35 -1.48 -10.07
C PHE A 41 -15.07 -0.51 -8.91
N LEU A 42 -14.00 0.30 -9.02
CA LEU A 42 -13.64 1.28 -8.00
C LEU A 42 -14.59 2.48 -7.96
N GLN A 43 -15.41 2.69 -9.00
CA GLN A 43 -16.41 3.75 -9.04
C GLN A 43 -17.63 3.42 -8.17
N TYR A 44 -17.92 2.13 -7.99
CA TYR A 44 -19.13 1.65 -7.32
C TYR A 44 -18.83 0.88 -6.03
N THR A 45 -17.57 0.52 -5.78
CA THR A 45 -17.17 -0.26 -4.60
C THR A 45 -15.94 0.35 -3.96
N ARG A 46 -16.08 0.71 -2.67
CA ARG A 46 -14.93 1.09 -1.85
C ARG A 46 -14.16 -0.16 -1.45
N LEU A 47 -12.85 -0.13 -1.67
CA LEU A 47 -11.96 -1.22 -1.28
C LEU A 47 -11.97 -1.40 0.23
N ARG A 48 -11.92 -2.66 0.68
CA ARG A 48 -11.85 -3.01 2.09
C ARG A 48 -10.74 -4.03 2.31
N GLY A 49 -9.86 -3.75 3.25
CA GLY A 49 -8.83 -4.64 3.75
C GLY A 49 -9.10 -5.00 5.22
N ILE A 50 -8.69 -6.19 5.63
CA ILE A 50 -8.75 -6.65 7.01
C ILE A 50 -7.32 -6.91 7.45
N ALA A 51 -6.88 -6.20 8.49
CA ALA A 51 -5.61 -6.48 9.14
C ALA A 51 -5.66 -7.88 9.76
N GLN A 52 -4.72 -8.74 9.36
CA GLN A 52 -4.53 -10.05 9.98
C GLN A 52 -3.71 -9.91 11.28
N CYS A 53 -3.40 -11.05 11.91
CA CYS A 53 -2.87 -11.19 13.26
C CYS A 53 -1.82 -10.13 13.69
N ASP A 54 -1.81 -9.84 14.99
CA ASP A 54 -0.86 -8.98 15.72
C ASP A 54 -0.92 -7.46 15.45
N MET A 55 -1.83 -6.98 14.60
CA MET A 55 -2.10 -5.53 14.49
C MET A 55 -3.11 -5.07 15.55
N LYS A 56 -2.77 -4.02 16.29
CA LYS A 56 -3.69 -3.36 17.22
C LYS A 56 -4.32 -2.15 16.54
N GLU A 57 -5.49 -1.76 17.03
CA GLU A 57 -6.21 -0.59 16.52
C GLU A 57 -5.37 0.69 16.51
N ASN A 58 -4.59 0.93 17.57
CA ASN A 58 -3.71 2.11 17.67
C ASN A 58 -2.52 2.06 16.68
N ASP A 59 -2.22 0.90 16.10
CA ASP A 59 -1.15 0.78 15.11
C ASP A 59 -1.57 1.41 13.78
N LEU A 60 -2.85 1.31 13.40
CA LEU A 60 -3.39 2.02 12.23
C LEU A 60 -3.22 3.54 12.34
N GLU A 61 -3.22 4.08 13.56
CA GLU A 61 -3.01 5.51 13.76
C GLU A 61 -1.57 5.97 13.56
N ARG A 62 -0.61 5.07 13.82
CA ARG A 62 0.80 5.39 13.91
C ARG A 62 1.60 4.94 12.68
N CYS A 63 1.06 4.04 11.86
CA CYS A 63 1.72 3.56 10.66
C CYS A 63 1.44 4.43 9.43
N ASP A 64 2.38 4.36 8.49
CA ASP A 64 2.38 5.00 7.18
C ASP A 64 2.40 4.00 6.04
N PHE A 65 2.68 2.74 6.37
CA PHE A 65 2.88 1.68 5.42
C PHE A 65 2.34 0.36 5.96
N LEU A 66 1.64 -0.37 5.10
CA LEU A 66 1.05 -1.67 5.36
C LEU A 66 1.34 -2.61 4.19
N HIS A 67 1.76 -3.84 4.50
CA HIS A 67 1.83 -4.92 3.52
C HIS A 67 0.44 -5.47 3.24
N SER A 68 0.14 -5.79 1.99
CA SER A 68 -1.08 -6.50 1.62
C SER A 68 -0.79 -7.88 1.06
N PHE A 69 -1.83 -8.71 0.98
CA PHE A 69 -1.72 -10.09 0.49
C PHE A 69 -1.32 -10.13 -0.99
N LEU A 70 -1.80 -9.17 -1.77
CA LEU A 70 -1.27 -8.90 -3.11
C LEU A 70 -0.01 -8.04 -2.95
N PRO A 71 0.95 -8.07 -3.88
CA PRO A 71 2.14 -7.23 -3.82
C PRO A 71 1.85 -5.75 -4.13
N CYS A 72 0.76 -5.21 -3.58
CA CYS A 72 0.35 -3.82 -3.66
C CYS A 72 0.68 -3.12 -2.33
N PRO A 73 1.51 -2.07 -2.33
CA PRO A 73 1.81 -1.33 -1.12
C PRO A 73 0.63 -0.43 -0.73
N ILE A 74 0.35 -0.35 0.57
CA ILE A 74 -0.73 0.46 1.14
C ILE A 74 -0.13 1.52 2.05
N PHE A 75 -0.52 2.78 1.86
CA PHE A 75 0.04 3.93 2.55
C PHE A 75 -0.99 4.74 3.32
N SER A 76 -0.57 5.39 4.40
CA SER A 76 -1.42 6.31 5.14
C SER A 76 -1.73 7.57 4.34
N GLN A 77 -2.78 8.28 4.74
CA GLN A 77 -3.11 9.59 4.18
C GLN A 77 -1.95 10.60 4.25
N ARG A 78 -1.23 10.67 5.39
CA ARG A 78 -0.11 11.61 5.55
C ARG A 78 1.07 11.32 4.63
N PHE A 79 1.30 10.06 4.27
CA PHE A 79 2.29 9.71 3.24
C PHE A 79 1.84 10.24 1.88
N VAL A 80 0.60 9.96 1.50
CA VAL A 80 0.03 10.37 0.22
C VAL A 80 0.05 11.89 0.07
N GLU A 81 -0.34 12.65 1.08
CA GLU A 81 -0.33 14.11 1.06
C GLU A 81 1.08 14.69 0.78
N LYS A 82 2.13 14.04 1.28
CA LYS A 82 3.52 14.49 1.09
C LYS A 82 4.14 14.03 -0.22
N MET A 83 3.81 12.82 -0.65
CA MET A 83 4.52 12.13 -1.74
C MET A 83 3.77 12.16 -3.07
N SER A 84 2.47 12.48 -3.09
CA SER A 84 1.66 12.45 -4.33
C SER A 84 2.23 13.33 -5.43
N SER A 85 2.72 14.53 -5.11
CA SER A 85 3.31 15.44 -6.11
C SER A 85 4.59 14.89 -6.72
N ILE A 86 5.40 14.19 -5.92
CA ILE A 86 6.67 13.57 -6.31
C ILE A 86 6.41 12.31 -7.15
N LEU A 87 5.39 11.53 -6.78
CA LEU A 87 5.10 10.23 -7.36
C LEU A 87 4.03 10.25 -8.45
N LYS A 88 3.42 11.40 -8.77
CA LYS A 88 2.26 11.53 -9.67
C LYS A 88 2.40 10.81 -11.02
N ASP A 89 3.60 10.81 -11.60
CA ASP A 89 3.86 10.23 -12.92
C ASP A 89 4.17 8.72 -12.84
N VAL A 90 4.36 8.21 -11.62
CA VAL A 90 4.78 6.84 -11.34
C VAL A 90 3.65 6.04 -10.70
N VAL A 91 2.91 6.63 -9.77
CA VAL A 91 1.92 5.97 -8.92
C VAL A 91 0.62 6.74 -8.88
N THR A 92 -0.49 6.02 -9.00
CA THR A 92 -1.83 6.49 -8.65
C THR A 92 -2.30 5.82 -7.37
N PHE A 93 -2.77 6.61 -6.42
CA PHE A 93 -3.28 6.16 -5.14
C PHE A 93 -4.81 6.01 -5.18
N TYR A 94 -5.32 4.90 -4.64
CA TYR A 94 -6.75 4.64 -4.53
C TYR A 94 -7.14 4.40 -3.07
N PRO A 95 -8.26 4.95 -2.59
CA PRO A 95 -8.65 4.80 -1.19
C PRO A 95 -9.06 3.37 -0.85
N ILE A 96 -8.70 2.92 0.35
CA ILE A 96 -9.07 1.62 0.92
C ILE A 96 -9.36 1.77 2.42
N ASP A 97 -10.44 1.14 2.88
CA ASP A 97 -10.73 1.06 4.31
C ASP A 97 -10.06 -0.16 4.91
N ILE A 98 -9.18 0.05 5.89
CA ILE A 98 -8.50 -1.01 6.62
C ILE A 98 -9.20 -1.22 7.94
N TYR A 99 -9.74 -2.42 8.13
CA TYR A 99 -10.42 -2.85 9.35
C TYR A 99 -9.44 -3.60 10.25
N CYS A 100 -9.45 -3.26 11.54
CA CYS A 100 -8.72 -3.94 12.60
C CYS A 100 -9.69 -4.09 13.79
N GLY A 101 -10.26 -5.29 13.95
CA GLY A 101 -11.41 -5.48 14.85
C GLY A 101 -12.61 -4.66 14.38
N ASP A 102 -13.20 -3.90 15.30
CA ASP A 102 -14.37 -3.05 15.03
C ASP A 102 -14.02 -1.65 14.50
N LYS A 103 -12.73 -1.29 14.50
CA LYS A 103 -12.27 -0.01 13.96
C LYS A 103 -11.86 -0.12 12.51
N SER A 104 -12.03 0.99 11.79
CA SER A 104 -11.53 1.13 10.43
C SER A 104 -10.84 2.47 10.24
N LYS A 105 -9.83 2.49 9.37
CA LYS A 105 -9.15 3.71 8.95
C LYS A 105 -8.91 3.72 7.45
N MET A 106 -9.03 4.89 6.83
CA MET A 106 -8.71 5.07 5.43
C MET A 106 -7.20 5.06 5.21
N PHE A 107 -6.77 4.24 4.27
CA PHE A 107 -5.44 4.20 3.68
C PHE A 107 -5.57 4.29 2.16
N PHE A 108 -4.45 4.19 1.46
CA PHE A 108 -4.38 4.28 0.02
C PHE A 108 -3.53 3.15 -0.55
N ILE A 109 -4.13 2.33 -1.41
CA ILE A 109 -3.40 1.34 -2.20
C ILE A 109 -2.73 2.05 -3.39
N ALA A 110 -1.47 1.73 -3.63
CA ALA A 110 -0.69 2.29 -4.73
C ALA A 110 -0.80 1.39 -5.98
N LYS A 111 -1.26 1.96 -7.09
CA LYS A 111 -1.15 1.40 -8.45
C LYS A 111 -0.01 2.09 -9.17
N ILE A 112 0.79 1.36 -9.93
CA ILE A 112 1.86 1.96 -10.73
C ILE A 112 1.39 2.13 -12.18
N ASN A 113 1.61 3.32 -12.74
CA ASN A 113 0.93 3.78 -13.95
C ASN A 113 1.59 3.27 -15.23
N ASN A 114 2.91 3.36 -15.30
CA ASN A 114 3.66 3.06 -16.51
C ASN A 114 4.72 2.00 -16.22
N TYR A 115 4.55 0.82 -16.80
CA TYR A 115 5.54 -0.26 -16.76
C TYR A 115 6.00 -0.63 -18.16
N CYS A 116 7.32 -0.67 -18.35
CA CYS A 116 7.96 -1.24 -19.53
C CYS A 116 8.48 -2.65 -19.18
N GLY A 117 7.74 -3.70 -19.57
CA GLY A 117 8.20 -5.11 -19.60
C GLY A 117 8.02 -5.99 -18.34
N ASP A 118 8.03 -7.31 -18.54
CA ASP A 118 7.70 -8.35 -17.54
C ASP A 118 8.74 -8.55 -16.41
N LYS A 119 10.04 -8.34 -16.69
CA LYS A 119 11.09 -8.41 -15.64
C LYS A 119 11.04 -7.23 -14.66
N SER A 120 10.32 -6.16 -15.02
CA SER A 120 10.31 -4.88 -14.31
C SER A 120 9.36 -4.85 -13.11
N LYS A 121 8.34 -5.72 -13.06
CA LYS A 121 7.36 -5.77 -11.94
C LYS A 121 7.99 -6.24 -10.62
N MET A 122 8.73 -7.35 -10.65
CA MET A 122 9.47 -7.85 -9.47
C MET A 122 10.58 -6.89 -9.05
N PHE A 123 11.28 -6.29 -10.02
CA PHE A 123 12.29 -5.26 -9.76
C PHE A 123 11.73 -3.98 -9.17
N PHE A 124 10.49 -3.60 -9.51
CA PHE A 124 9.88 -2.37 -9.00
C PHE A 124 9.15 -2.57 -7.67
N ILE A 125 8.57 -3.74 -7.40
CA ILE A 125 8.20 -4.13 -6.03
C ILE A 125 9.46 -4.13 -5.17
N ALA A 126 10.56 -4.70 -5.67
CA ALA A 126 11.86 -4.60 -5.01
C ALA A 126 12.37 -3.15 -4.95
N LYS A 127 12.03 -2.25 -5.89
CA LYS A 127 12.41 -0.83 -5.87
C LYS A 127 11.58 -0.03 -4.89
N ILE A 128 10.28 -0.27 -4.78
CA ILE A 128 9.42 0.30 -3.72
C ILE A 128 9.87 -0.24 -2.37
N ASN A 129 10.10 -1.54 -2.24
CA ASN A 129 10.65 -2.11 -1.02
C ASN A 129 12.04 -1.53 -0.73
N ASN A 130 12.92 -1.37 -1.72
CA ASN A 130 14.20 -0.70 -1.56
C ASN A 130 14.05 0.79 -1.24
N TYR A 131 13.06 1.51 -1.78
CA TYR A 131 12.77 2.90 -1.42
C TYR A 131 12.27 2.98 0.02
N ILE A 132 11.39 2.07 0.41
CA ILE A 132 10.91 1.91 1.78
C ILE A 132 12.10 1.55 2.69
N ASP A 133 12.97 0.63 2.28
CA ASP A 133 14.14 0.18 3.03
C ASP A 133 15.22 1.25 3.10
N LEU A 134 15.49 2.00 2.04
CA LEU A 134 16.38 3.17 2.01
C LEU A 134 15.88 4.24 2.98
N ILE A 135 14.57 4.54 2.91
CA ILE A 135 13.92 5.44 3.85
C ILE A 135 14.05 4.87 5.28
N ASN A 136 13.90 3.56 5.51
CA ASN A 136 14.05 2.96 6.83
C ASN A 136 15.50 2.92 7.33
N HIS A 137 16.49 2.69 6.45
CA HIS A 137 17.91 2.52 6.80
C HIS A 137 18.60 3.85 7.14
N GLU A 138 18.23 4.94 6.46
CA GLU A 138 18.69 6.29 6.80
C GLU A 138 18.19 6.73 8.19
N ASN A 139 17.06 6.17 8.64
CA ASN A 139 16.46 6.48 9.96
C ASN A 139 17.00 5.62 11.12
N GLN A 140 17.85 4.61 10.88
CA GLN A 140 18.47 3.79 11.94
C GLN A 140 19.93 4.18 12.27
N LYS A 141 20.51 5.14 11.56
CA LYS A 141 21.91 5.61 11.75
C LYS A 141 22.03 6.94 12.51
N LEU A 142 20.94 7.41 13.11
CA LEU A 142 20.85 8.57 14.01
C LEU A 142 20.36 8.09 15.38
#